data_AF-A0A4S2AV33-F1
#
_entry.id   AF-A0A4S2AV33-F1
#
_cell.length_a   1.000
_cell.length_b   1.000
_cell.length_c   1.000
_cell.angle_alpha   90.00
_cell.angle_beta   90.00
_cell.angle_gamma   90.00
#
_symmetry.space_group_name_H-M   'P 1'
#
loop_
_entity.id
_entity.type
_entity.pdbx_description
1 polymer ?
#
loop_
_entity_poly.entity_id
_entity_poly.type
_entity_poly.pdbx_seq_one_letter_code
_entity_poly.pdbx_strand_id
1 'polypeptide(L)'
;MQEMIEVLNKATRLSTEWLDAKYKIKDDVNSAIWAKKSFLMASHDVAKRKLPATFAAWDNYASENSPFDLCGNNENGVDNSLNQTTNYIDVERAAARFDFKDGSELGNNTYDLGKTTADKEVMKVQLVRMSLVNLSKEFFFLRHTSTDGTLAGAMIGGPEYGRYVVDTDAEFKKNEKLIEHAAEFPNYVFYPMFNSEGKIDENQRNLWHNHTLDDVLNGAEQDTDDSWNNPKDGKKPYGDYVIWRYAVENTIPAVEDYQRNGISTGVVFKGKLLSGSNTATKHPKLNTAINGTYTVPMKDGKVNGYVYTVDGKTYPIIYEFQSQIYVGWNDEVMVHAAEYGPGSPLHTAATVAPAGGKSVNELYQALVAAVQENDKAKEEAALAAFRAGATAAGFTLYQASSDDKFNSGYFFYYYYWNRHNDNGMPATMGPMEFGVVRNNVYKLAVTNIKRLGHPRITPNDPDPVTPDTPDEKGDVYLTVSCQVLPWTVRVNNIEF
;
A
#
# COMPACT_ATOMS: atom_id res chain seq x y z
N MET A 1 9.95 -7.09 24.44
CA MET A 1 9.53 -7.40 25.83
C MET A 1 10.54 -6.96 26.87
N GLN A 2 11.84 -7.25 26.70
CA GLN A 2 12.88 -6.80 27.65
C GLN A 2 12.86 -5.29 27.92
N GLU A 3 12.59 -4.48 26.90
CA GLU A 3 12.46 -3.01 27.03
C GLU A 3 11.39 -2.61 28.07
N MET A 4 10.23 -3.27 28.09
CA MET A 4 9.20 -3.02 29.11
C MET A 4 9.66 -3.46 30.50
N ILE A 5 10.32 -4.62 30.60
CA ILE A 5 10.86 -5.12 31.87
C ILE A 5 11.88 -4.13 32.44
N GLU A 6 12.73 -3.53 31.59
CA GLU A 6 13.69 -2.52 32.02
C GLU A 6 13.02 -1.24 32.51
N VAL A 7 11.95 -0.79 31.86
CA VAL A 7 11.14 0.36 32.32
C VAL A 7 10.52 0.05 33.68
N LEU A 8 9.89 -1.11 33.82
CA LEU A 8 9.26 -1.54 35.08
C LEU A 8 10.27 -1.71 36.22
N ASN A 9 11.46 -2.25 35.95
CA ASN A 9 12.51 -2.42 36.96
C ASN A 9 13.08 -1.09 37.49
N LYS A 10 12.98 -0.02 36.70
CA LYS A 10 13.39 1.34 37.10
C LYS A 10 12.25 2.13 37.74
N ALA A 11 11.01 1.67 37.58
CA ALA A 11 9.83 2.36 38.08
C ALA A 11 9.87 2.44 39.60
N THR A 12 9.62 3.63 40.13
CA THR A 12 9.45 3.86 41.57
C THR A 12 7.96 3.89 41.92
N ARG A 13 7.63 3.82 43.22
CA ARG A 13 6.23 3.91 43.67
C ARG A 13 5.55 5.15 43.08
N LEU A 14 4.35 4.98 42.52
CA LEU A 14 3.55 6.00 41.83
C LEU A 14 4.05 6.43 40.43
N SER A 15 5.08 5.78 39.89
CA SER A 15 5.52 6.06 38.51
C SER A 15 4.43 5.66 37.51
N THR A 16 4.15 6.55 36.57
CA THR A 16 3.21 6.33 35.46
C THR A 16 3.89 6.28 34.10
N GLU A 17 5.21 6.52 34.04
CA GLU A 17 6.00 6.57 32.79
C GLU A 17 5.92 5.28 31.97
N TRP A 18 5.70 4.15 32.62
CA TRP A 18 5.54 2.85 31.96
C TRP A 18 4.25 2.74 31.14
N LEU A 19 3.25 3.60 31.39
CA LEU A 19 2.00 3.63 30.61
C LEU A 19 2.27 4.03 29.16
N ASP A 20 3.20 4.96 28.96
CA ASP A 20 3.59 5.50 27.65
C ASP A 20 4.79 4.74 27.06
N ALA A 21 5.16 3.58 27.63
CA ALA A 21 6.29 2.80 27.17
C ALA A 21 6.06 2.32 25.73
N LYS A 22 7.10 2.47 24.91
CA LYS A 22 7.08 2.15 23.50
C LYS A 22 7.92 0.91 23.19
N TYR A 23 7.65 0.29 22.05
CA TYR A 23 8.49 -0.76 21.51
C TYR A 23 8.83 -0.48 20.05
N LYS A 24 10.12 -0.49 19.76
CA LYS A 24 10.63 -0.35 18.39
C LYS A 24 10.93 -1.71 17.78
N ILE A 25 10.24 -2.04 16.69
CA ILE A 25 10.50 -3.22 15.88
C ILE A 25 11.87 -3.09 15.22
N LYS A 26 12.67 -4.15 15.36
CA LYS A 26 14.04 -4.23 14.81
C LYS A 26 14.07 -5.03 13.52
N ASP A 27 13.22 -6.05 13.41
CA ASP A 27 13.04 -6.92 12.25
C ASP A 27 11.53 -7.15 12.11
N ASP A 28 10.94 -6.72 10.99
CA ASP A 28 9.51 -6.86 10.73
C ASP A 28 9.13 -8.25 10.17
N VAL A 29 10.10 -9.06 9.74
CA VAL A 29 9.87 -10.42 9.27
C VAL A 29 9.83 -11.36 10.46
N ASN A 30 10.84 -11.30 11.34
CA ASN A 30 10.98 -12.20 12.50
C ASN A 30 10.65 -11.53 13.84
N SER A 31 9.73 -10.56 13.83
CA SER A 31 9.41 -9.82 15.05
C SER A 31 8.87 -10.75 16.15
N ALA A 32 9.41 -10.59 17.35
CA ALA A 32 8.99 -11.33 18.53
C ALA A 32 7.52 -11.09 18.93
N ILE A 33 6.88 -10.05 18.39
CA ILE A 33 5.51 -9.66 18.78
C ILE A 33 4.42 -10.44 18.02
N TRP A 34 4.75 -11.10 16.91
CA TRP A 34 3.81 -11.91 16.11
C TRP A 34 4.35 -13.29 15.76
N ALA A 35 5.24 -13.81 16.60
CA ALA A 35 5.76 -15.17 16.46
C ALA A 35 4.65 -16.21 16.73
N LYS A 36 4.71 -17.32 16.01
CA LYS A 36 3.78 -18.45 16.17
C LYS A 36 3.78 -18.92 17.63
N LYS A 37 2.59 -19.02 18.24
CA LYS A 37 2.38 -19.37 19.66
C LYS A 37 2.95 -18.40 20.71
N SER A 38 3.46 -17.24 20.29
CA SER A 38 4.04 -16.23 21.19
C SER A 38 3.67 -14.83 20.72
N PHE A 39 2.38 -14.61 20.48
CA PHE A 39 1.87 -13.31 20.04
C PHE A 39 1.81 -12.35 21.23
N LEU A 40 2.36 -11.14 21.07
CA LEU A 40 2.30 -10.11 22.10
C LEU A 40 0.87 -9.61 22.22
N MET A 41 0.35 -9.67 23.43
CA MET A 41 -0.97 -9.18 23.78
C MET A 41 -0.88 -8.17 24.92
N ALA A 42 -1.77 -7.20 24.91
CA ALA A 42 -1.91 -6.16 25.93
C ALA A 42 -3.36 -6.12 26.40
N SER A 43 -3.61 -5.54 27.58
CA SER A 43 -4.98 -5.34 28.05
C SER A 43 -5.76 -4.46 27.07
N HIS A 44 -6.96 -4.92 26.68
CA HIS A 44 -7.85 -4.17 25.80
C HIS A 44 -8.50 -2.99 26.54
N ASP A 45 -8.97 -3.23 27.77
CA ASP A 45 -9.59 -2.28 28.68
C ASP A 45 -8.85 -2.20 30.02
N VAL A 46 -9.13 -1.15 30.80
CA VAL A 46 -8.66 -1.05 32.19
C VAL A 46 -9.40 -2.05 33.08
N ALA A 47 -8.71 -3.14 33.43
CA ALA A 47 -9.19 -4.14 34.38
C ALA A 47 -8.91 -3.71 35.84
N LYS A 48 -9.93 -3.21 36.56
CA LYS A 48 -9.80 -2.90 37.98
C LYS A 48 -9.77 -4.18 38.81
N ARG A 49 -8.80 -4.31 39.72
CA ARG A 49 -8.64 -5.46 40.62
C ARG A 49 -8.42 -5.02 42.06
N LYS A 50 -9.02 -5.74 43.00
CA LYS A 50 -8.79 -5.57 44.42
C LYS A 50 -7.51 -6.32 44.78
N LEU A 51 -6.59 -5.62 45.41
CA LEU A 51 -5.34 -6.19 45.92
C LEU A 51 -5.40 -6.29 47.45
N PRO A 52 -4.60 -7.18 48.09
CA PRO A 52 -4.43 -7.19 49.54
C PRO A 52 -4.03 -5.81 50.07
N ALA A 53 -4.73 -5.34 51.10
CA ALA A 53 -4.60 -3.97 51.59
C ALA A 53 -3.28 -3.69 52.33
N THR A 54 -2.57 -4.73 52.75
CA THR A 54 -1.30 -4.63 53.49
C THR A 54 -0.30 -5.64 52.97
N PHE A 55 1.01 -5.36 53.13
CA PHE A 55 2.07 -6.30 52.76
C PHE A 55 1.96 -7.63 53.49
N ALA A 56 1.62 -7.64 54.79
CA ALA A 56 1.43 -8.90 55.54
C ALA A 56 0.30 -9.77 54.98
N ALA A 57 -0.73 -9.18 54.35
CA ALA A 57 -1.78 -9.95 53.70
C ALA A 57 -1.30 -10.65 52.42
N TRP A 58 -0.20 -10.18 51.82
CA TRP A 58 0.45 -10.86 50.69
C TRP A 58 1.19 -12.13 51.09
N ASP A 59 1.57 -12.30 52.36
CA ASP A 59 2.25 -13.51 52.82
C ASP A 59 1.38 -14.77 52.66
N ASN A 60 0.05 -14.61 52.65
CA ASN A 60 -0.90 -15.69 52.35
C ASN A 60 -0.80 -16.19 50.92
N TYR A 61 -0.21 -15.39 50.02
CA TYR A 61 -0.09 -15.70 48.60
C TYR A 61 1.36 -15.94 48.14
N ALA A 62 2.27 -16.22 49.08
CA ALA A 62 3.71 -16.30 48.81
C ALA A 62 4.21 -17.71 48.45
N SER A 63 3.33 -18.62 48.04
CA SER A 63 3.70 -20.01 47.69
C SER A 63 2.91 -20.53 46.50
N GLU A 64 3.50 -21.47 45.76
CA GLU A 64 2.89 -22.10 44.57
C GLU A 64 1.53 -22.76 44.86
N ASN A 65 1.27 -23.23 46.09
CA ASN A 65 0.02 -23.88 46.47
C ASN A 65 -1.06 -22.88 46.96
N SER A 66 -0.72 -21.61 47.08
CA SER A 66 -1.64 -20.54 47.46
C SER A 66 -1.31 -19.31 46.61
N PRO A 67 -1.49 -19.37 45.29
CA PRO A 67 -1.24 -18.22 44.42
C PRO A 67 -2.31 -17.14 44.64
N PHE A 68 -1.97 -15.89 44.30
CA PHE A 68 -2.97 -14.84 44.26
C PHE A 68 -3.76 -14.93 42.94
N ASP A 69 -5.06 -15.15 43.03
CA ASP A 69 -5.93 -15.20 41.85
C ASP A 69 -6.39 -13.77 41.50
N LEU A 70 -5.82 -13.22 40.43
CA LEU A 70 -6.13 -11.86 40.00
C LEU A 70 -7.56 -11.74 39.45
N CYS A 71 -8.22 -12.84 39.12
CA CYS A 71 -9.52 -12.86 38.44
C CYS A 71 -10.61 -13.59 39.24
N GLY A 72 -10.24 -14.40 40.22
CA GLY A 72 -11.15 -15.17 41.06
C GLY A 72 -11.28 -14.67 42.48
N ASN A 73 -11.82 -15.56 43.33
CA ASN A 73 -12.08 -15.27 44.72
C ASN A 73 -10.84 -15.61 45.55
N ASN A 74 -10.26 -14.62 46.21
CA ASN A 74 -9.21 -14.84 47.18
C ASN A 74 -9.79 -14.82 48.60
N GLU A 75 -9.32 -15.71 49.46
CA GLU A 75 -9.67 -15.72 50.88
C GLU A 75 -9.37 -14.35 51.54
N ASN A 76 -9.89 -14.09 52.74
CA ASN A 76 -9.66 -12.84 53.49
C ASN A 76 -10.22 -11.56 52.86
N GLY A 77 -11.29 -11.67 52.08
CA GLY A 77 -12.11 -10.55 51.64
C GLY A 77 -11.63 -9.83 50.37
N VAL A 78 -10.72 -10.45 49.60
CA VAL A 78 -10.30 -9.97 48.27
C VAL A 78 -10.97 -10.80 47.18
N ASP A 79 -12.24 -10.50 46.90
CA ASP A 79 -13.01 -11.22 45.89
C ASP A 79 -13.02 -10.45 44.55
N ASN A 80 -12.29 -10.96 43.54
CA ASN A 80 -12.32 -10.43 42.18
C ASN A 80 -13.32 -11.19 41.27
N SER A 81 -13.95 -12.28 41.77
CA SER A 81 -14.90 -13.10 41.02
C SER A 81 -16.29 -12.46 40.86
N LEU A 82 -16.59 -11.41 41.63
CA LEU A 82 -17.87 -10.69 41.64
C LEU A 82 -17.82 -9.32 40.96
N ASN A 83 -16.74 -8.99 40.25
CA ASN A 83 -16.60 -7.67 39.64
C ASN A 83 -17.57 -7.52 38.44
N GLN A 84 -18.42 -6.48 38.47
CA GLN A 84 -19.68 -6.38 37.70
C GLN A 84 -19.57 -6.22 36.17
N THR A 85 -18.37 -6.30 35.57
CA THR A 85 -18.20 -6.12 34.11
C THR A 85 -17.63 -7.33 33.38
N THR A 86 -16.71 -8.12 33.97
CA THR A 86 -16.32 -9.49 33.57
C THR A 86 -15.32 -10.05 34.60
N ASN A 87 -15.31 -11.37 34.83
CA ASN A 87 -14.40 -12.03 35.79
C ASN A 87 -12.97 -12.21 35.22
N TYR A 88 -12.67 -11.64 34.07
CA TYR A 88 -11.45 -11.93 33.29
C TYR A 88 -10.77 -10.64 32.85
N ILE A 89 -9.53 -10.76 32.36
CA ILE A 89 -8.83 -9.64 31.70
C ILE A 89 -8.96 -9.84 30.20
N ASP A 90 -9.64 -8.88 29.57
CA ASP A 90 -9.73 -8.83 28.11
C ASP A 90 -8.40 -8.33 27.54
N VAL A 91 -7.86 -9.09 26.60
CA VAL A 91 -6.58 -8.79 25.94
C VAL A 91 -6.75 -8.70 24.43
N GLU A 92 -6.01 -7.77 23.85
CA GLU A 92 -5.93 -7.52 22.41
C GLU A 92 -4.50 -7.78 21.92
N ARG A 93 -4.35 -8.09 20.64
CA ARG A 93 -3.03 -8.23 20.02
C ARG A 93 -2.44 -6.86 19.75
N ALA A 94 -1.13 -6.73 19.96
CA ALA A 94 -0.38 -5.50 19.67
C ALA A 94 -0.11 -5.29 18.15
N ALA A 95 -0.76 -6.07 17.28
CA ALA A 95 -0.57 -5.99 15.83
C ALA A 95 -1.90 -6.18 15.10
N ALA A 96 -1.95 -5.64 13.88
CA ALA A 96 -2.94 -5.94 12.87
C ALA A 96 -2.47 -7.07 11.94
N ARG A 97 -3.41 -7.63 11.19
CA ARG A 97 -3.15 -8.66 10.19
C ARG A 97 -3.69 -8.22 8.83
N PHE A 98 -2.89 -8.42 7.78
CA PHE A 98 -3.30 -8.26 6.40
C PHE A 98 -3.47 -9.64 5.77
N ASP A 99 -4.67 -9.89 5.28
CA ASP A 99 -5.00 -11.08 4.50
C ASP A 99 -5.21 -10.67 3.04
N PHE A 100 -4.85 -11.56 2.12
CA PHE A 100 -5.03 -11.33 0.69
C PHE A 100 -5.70 -12.52 0.03
N LYS A 101 -6.46 -12.24 -1.04
CA LYS A 101 -6.90 -13.27 -2.00
C LYS A 101 -6.88 -12.71 -3.41
N ASP A 102 -6.85 -13.62 -4.37
CA ASP A 102 -7.19 -13.29 -5.75
C ASP A 102 -8.68 -12.90 -5.84
N GLY A 103 -8.96 -11.65 -6.21
CA GLY A 103 -10.31 -11.15 -6.42
C GLY A 103 -10.69 -11.01 -7.90
N SER A 104 -9.83 -11.47 -8.81
CA SER A 104 -10.08 -11.39 -10.24
C SER A 104 -11.09 -12.42 -10.73
N GLU A 105 -12.00 -12.00 -11.61
CA GLU A 105 -12.99 -12.91 -12.21
C GLU A 105 -12.34 -13.93 -13.17
N LEU A 106 -11.20 -13.58 -13.78
CA LEU A 106 -10.47 -14.45 -14.71
C LEU A 106 -9.50 -15.40 -14.00
N GLY A 107 -9.27 -15.21 -12.69
CA GLY A 107 -8.23 -15.90 -11.93
C GLY A 107 -6.80 -15.46 -12.27
N ASN A 108 -5.85 -15.97 -11.49
CA ASN A 108 -4.42 -15.66 -11.56
C ASN A 108 -4.14 -14.16 -11.51
N ASN A 109 -4.93 -13.43 -10.71
CA ASN A 109 -4.88 -11.97 -10.59
C ASN A 109 -4.93 -11.25 -11.95
N THR A 110 -5.76 -11.73 -12.88
CA THR A 110 -5.87 -11.20 -14.24
C THR A 110 -7.19 -10.48 -14.46
N TYR A 111 -7.14 -9.26 -14.98
CA TYR A 111 -8.29 -8.37 -15.12
C TYR A 111 -8.41 -7.91 -16.58
N ASP A 112 -9.63 -7.89 -17.11
CA ASP A 112 -9.89 -7.29 -18.41
C ASP A 112 -9.85 -5.76 -18.31
N LEU A 113 -9.30 -5.12 -19.34
CA LEU A 113 -9.34 -3.67 -19.50
C LEU A 113 -10.34 -3.30 -20.60
N GLY A 114 -11.31 -2.44 -20.27
CA GLY A 114 -12.27 -1.96 -21.25
C GLY A 114 -13.63 -1.64 -20.64
N LYS A 115 -14.34 -0.68 -21.24
CA LYS A 115 -15.70 -0.30 -20.79
C LYS A 115 -16.74 -1.24 -21.36
N THR A 116 -16.59 -1.64 -22.62
CA THR A 116 -17.50 -2.56 -23.29
C THR A 116 -16.96 -3.98 -23.31
N THR A 117 -17.82 -4.98 -23.49
CA THR A 117 -17.39 -6.38 -23.69
C THR A 117 -16.39 -6.50 -24.84
N ALA A 118 -16.59 -5.73 -25.92
CA ALA A 118 -15.69 -5.74 -27.07
C ALA A 118 -14.30 -5.18 -26.74
N ASP A 119 -14.20 -4.20 -25.82
CA ASP A 119 -12.93 -3.61 -25.37
C ASP A 119 -12.20 -4.56 -24.42
N LYS A 120 -12.94 -5.24 -23.53
CA LYS A 120 -12.41 -6.20 -22.55
C LYS A 120 -11.66 -7.36 -23.21
N GLU A 121 -12.01 -7.71 -24.44
CA GLU A 121 -11.30 -8.73 -25.23
C GLU A 121 -9.97 -8.24 -25.84
N VAL A 122 -9.66 -6.94 -25.76
CA VAL A 122 -8.48 -6.33 -26.40
C VAL A 122 -7.26 -6.31 -25.48
N MET A 123 -7.43 -6.03 -24.19
CA MET A 123 -6.29 -5.91 -23.27
C MET A 123 -6.61 -6.51 -21.92
N LYS A 124 -5.58 -7.04 -21.28
CA LYS A 124 -5.64 -7.55 -19.93
C LYS A 124 -4.49 -7.00 -19.10
N VAL A 125 -4.70 -6.88 -17.80
CA VAL A 125 -3.64 -6.66 -16.82
C VAL A 125 -3.55 -7.87 -15.92
N GLN A 126 -2.35 -8.40 -15.75
CA GLN A 126 -2.06 -9.34 -14.67
C GLN A 126 -1.31 -8.62 -13.56
N LEU A 127 -1.79 -8.68 -12.32
CA LEU A 127 -0.99 -8.27 -11.17
C LEU A 127 0.01 -9.37 -10.84
N VAL A 128 1.30 -9.04 -10.93
CA VAL A 128 2.40 -10.01 -10.85
C VAL A 128 3.20 -9.93 -9.55
N ARG A 129 3.26 -8.73 -8.94
CA ARG A 129 3.88 -8.51 -7.63
C ARG A 129 3.02 -7.59 -6.76
N MET A 130 3.12 -7.76 -5.45
CA MET A 130 2.54 -6.85 -4.45
C MET A 130 3.60 -6.50 -3.41
N SER A 131 3.59 -5.26 -2.94
CA SER A 131 4.54 -4.76 -1.94
C SER A 131 3.83 -4.00 -0.84
N LEU A 132 4.24 -4.22 0.41
CA LEU A 132 3.85 -3.30 1.49
C LEU A 132 4.80 -2.10 1.50
N VAL A 133 4.24 -0.91 1.72
CA VAL A 133 4.98 0.33 1.97
C VAL A 133 4.53 1.00 3.27
N ASN A 134 5.42 1.80 3.86
CA ASN A 134 5.19 2.61 5.06
C ASN A 134 4.70 1.80 6.28
N LEU A 135 5.36 0.69 6.59
CA LEU A 135 5.08 -0.06 7.82
C LEU A 135 5.70 0.65 9.02
N SER A 136 4.91 1.05 10.01
CA SER A 136 5.45 1.70 11.22
C SER A 136 6.49 0.83 11.94
N LYS A 137 7.49 1.50 12.53
CA LYS A 137 8.57 0.88 13.31
C LYS A 137 8.29 0.83 14.79
N GLU A 138 7.40 1.65 15.31
CA GLU A 138 7.22 1.84 16.75
C GLU A 138 5.73 1.87 17.11
N PHE A 139 5.41 1.39 18.30
CA PHE A 139 4.05 1.42 18.84
C PHE A 139 4.10 1.49 20.36
N PHE A 140 3.01 1.91 21.00
CA PHE A 140 2.89 1.89 22.45
C PHE A 140 2.55 0.48 22.96
N PHE A 141 3.16 -0.02 24.04
CA PHE A 141 2.77 -1.33 24.58
C PHE A 141 1.27 -1.39 24.91
N LEU A 142 0.76 -0.32 25.53
CA LEU A 142 -0.67 -0.15 25.80
C LEU A 142 -1.29 0.76 24.75
N ARG A 143 -2.48 0.39 24.26
CA ARG A 143 -3.22 1.23 23.32
C ARG A 143 -3.64 2.53 23.99
N HIS A 144 -3.39 3.63 23.30
CA HIS A 144 -3.81 4.96 23.69
C HIS A 144 -4.91 5.43 22.74
N THR A 145 -5.94 6.09 23.27
CA THR A 145 -6.95 6.77 22.45
C THR A 145 -7.22 8.20 22.90
N SER A 146 -7.30 9.13 21.96
CA SER A 146 -7.57 10.54 22.22
C SER A 146 -8.54 11.12 21.19
N THR A 147 -9.03 12.33 21.43
CA THR A 147 -9.97 12.97 20.49
C THR A 147 -9.28 13.53 19.24
N ASP A 148 -7.95 13.69 19.27
CA ASP A 148 -7.19 14.32 18.19
C ASP A 148 -6.06 13.44 17.63
N GLY A 149 -5.92 12.21 18.14
CA GLY A 149 -4.86 11.28 17.72
C GLY A 149 -3.48 11.63 18.28
N THR A 150 -3.43 12.45 19.33
CA THR A 150 -2.19 12.82 20.04
C THR A 150 -2.16 12.24 21.44
N LEU A 151 -0.97 12.19 22.05
CA LEU A 151 -0.80 11.64 23.40
C LEU A 151 -1.41 12.54 24.49
N ALA A 152 -1.57 13.84 24.22
CA ALA A 152 -2.10 14.79 25.19
C ALA A 152 -3.55 14.45 25.57
N GLY A 153 -3.78 14.11 26.84
CA GLY A 153 -5.11 13.71 27.32
C GLY A 153 -5.61 12.36 26.80
N ALA A 154 -4.70 11.52 26.30
CA ALA A 154 -5.02 10.18 25.85
C ALA A 154 -5.46 9.28 27.01
N MET A 155 -6.35 8.34 26.70
CA MET A 155 -6.83 7.30 27.61
C MET A 155 -6.15 5.98 27.28
N ILE A 156 -5.71 5.25 28.30
CA ILE A 156 -5.21 3.88 28.16
C ILE A 156 -6.39 2.93 27.97
N GLY A 157 -6.34 2.10 26.93
CA GLY A 157 -7.38 1.10 26.62
C GLY A 157 -8.75 1.70 26.35
N GLY A 158 -8.82 2.96 25.91
CA GLY A 158 -10.10 3.61 25.59
C GLY A 158 -10.67 3.14 24.24
N PRO A 159 -11.98 3.30 24.00
CA PRO A 159 -12.62 2.90 22.74
C PRO A 159 -12.22 3.80 21.56
N GLU A 160 -12.35 3.26 20.35
CA GLU A 160 -12.15 4.01 19.09
C GLU A 160 -13.40 4.79 18.65
N TYR A 161 -14.57 4.54 19.26
CA TYR A 161 -15.81 5.20 18.85
C TYR A 161 -15.77 6.72 19.10
N GLY A 162 -15.54 7.50 18.05
CA GLY A 162 -15.36 8.95 18.12
C GLY A 162 -14.00 9.39 18.69
N ARG A 163 -13.00 8.51 18.68
CA ARG A 163 -11.62 8.77 19.12
C ARG A 163 -10.64 8.15 18.13
N TYR A 164 -9.38 8.54 18.27
CA TYR A 164 -8.27 8.12 17.43
C TYR A 164 -7.32 7.28 18.26
N VAL A 165 -6.92 6.12 17.74
CA VAL A 165 -5.77 5.41 18.32
C VAL A 165 -4.53 6.26 18.09
N VAL A 166 -3.73 6.45 19.14
CA VAL A 166 -2.57 7.35 19.11
C VAL A 166 -1.35 6.59 18.62
N ASP A 167 -0.78 7.08 17.52
CA ASP A 167 0.48 6.60 16.99
C ASP A 167 1.68 7.23 17.71
N THR A 168 2.79 6.49 17.81
CA THR A 168 4.01 6.99 18.47
C THR A 168 4.67 8.16 17.75
N ASP A 169 4.38 8.31 16.46
CA ASP A 169 4.94 9.29 15.54
C ASP A 169 3.91 10.37 15.14
N ALA A 170 2.85 10.54 15.93
CA ALA A 170 1.78 11.51 15.68
C ALA A 170 2.31 12.93 15.40
N GLU A 171 3.36 13.39 16.09
CA GLU A 171 3.95 14.71 15.84
C GLU A 171 4.63 14.82 14.48
N PHE A 172 5.33 13.78 14.02
CA PHE A 172 5.95 13.76 12.70
C PHE A 172 4.89 13.81 11.58
N LYS A 173 3.78 13.10 11.78
CA LYS A 173 2.70 12.99 10.79
C LYS A 173 1.93 14.29 10.56
N LYS A 174 1.99 15.22 11.51
CA LYS A 174 1.37 16.56 11.44
C LYS A 174 2.15 17.56 10.59
N ASN A 175 3.38 17.26 10.16
CA ASN A 175 4.15 18.19 9.34
C ASN A 175 3.35 18.60 8.09
N GLU A 176 3.11 19.89 7.89
CA GLU A 176 2.26 20.39 6.81
C GLU A 176 2.76 19.97 5.41
N LYS A 177 4.07 19.77 5.26
CA LYS A 177 4.71 19.35 4.01
C LYS A 177 5.65 18.18 4.22
N LEU A 178 5.16 16.97 4.03
CA LEU A 178 5.94 15.73 4.16
C LEU A 178 7.08 15.66 3.13
N ILE A 179 6.95 16.30 1.97
CA ILE A 179 8.03 16.34 0.97
C ILE A 179 9.33 16.92 1.55
N GLU A 180 9.24 17.94 2.42
CA GLU A 180 10.41 18.59 3.03
C GLU A 180 11.10 17.68 4.08
N HIS A 181 10.41 16.62 4.52
CA HIS A 181 10.86 15.65 5.52
C HIS A 181 11.10 14.24 4.94
N ALA A 182 11.12 14.08 3.61
CA ALA A 182 11.22 12.77 2.97
C ALA A 182 12.48 11.98 3.36
N ALA A 183 13.58 12.67 3.68
CA ALA A 183 14.81 12.07 4.18
C ALA A 183 14.65 11.39 5.56
N GLU A 184 13.62 11.75 6.33
CA GLU A 184 13.38 11.24 7.68
C GLU A 184 12.48 10.00 7.70
N PHE A 185 11.75 9.68 6.62
CA PHE A 185 10.85 8.52 6.58
C PHE A 185 11.48 7.20 7.08
N PRO A 186 12.75 6.87 6.74
CA PRO A 186 13.39 5.66 7.26
C PRO A 186 13.52 5.60 8.79
N ASN A 187 13.36 6.71 9.53
CA ASN A 187 13.39 6.71 10.99
C ASN A 187 12.10 6.13 11.60
N TYR A 188 10.97 6.30 10.89
CA TYR A 188 9.60 6.05 11.35
C TYR A 188 9.00 4.79 10.73
N VAL A 189 9.31 4.52 9.46
CA VAL A 189 8.74 3.38 8.73
C VAL A 189 9.79 2.45 8.14
N PHE A 190 9.44 1.17 8.05
CA PHE A 190 10.04 0.24 7.10
C PHE A 190 9.44 0.46 5.71
N TYR A 191 10.24 0.18 4.68
CA TYR A 191 9.81 0.22 3.29
C TYR A 191 9.15 1.55 2.91
N PRO A 192 9.82 2.71 3.12
CA PRO A 192 9.23 4.00 2.77
C PRO A 192 8.81 3.99 1.29
N MET A 193 7.64 4.56 0.97
CA MET A 193 7.20 4.62 -0.42
C MET A 193 8.17 5.47 -1.26
N PHE A 194 8.66 6.56 -0.69
CA PHE A 194 9.50 7.56 -1.34
C PHE A 194 10.95 7.51 -0.86
N ASN A 195 11.88 7.91 -1.73
CA ASN A 195 13.27 8.14 -1.37
C ASN A 195 13.46 9.48 -0.62
N SER A 196 14.69 9.82 -0.26
CA SER A 196 15.01 11.05 0.48
C SER A 196 14.69 12.35 -0.26
N GLU A 197 14.47 12.29 -1.57
CA GLU A 197 14.02 13.43 -2.39
C GLU A 197 12.50 13.47 -2.57
N GLY A 198 11.77 12.56 -1.92
CA GLY A 198 10.32 12.43 -2.09
C GLY A 198 9.91 11.86 -3.45
N LYS A 199 10.80 11.12 -4.11
CA LYS A 199 10.56 10.51 -5.43
C LYS A 199 10.47 9.00 -5.32
N ILE A 200 9.84 8.41 -6.33
CA ILE A 200 9.82 6.96 -6.52
C ILE A 200 10.64 6.62 -7.76
N ASP A 201 11.84 6.09 -7.58
CA ASP A 201 12.68 5.59 -8.66
C ASP A 201 12.78 4.05 -8.62
N GLU A 202 13.61 3.46 -9.49
CA GLU A 202 13.81 2.01 -9.54
C GLU A 202 14.47 1.47 -8.26
N ASN A 203 15.44 2.21 -7.70
CA ASN A 203 16.10 1.82 -6.45
C ASN A 203 15.09 1.82 -5.29
N GLN A 204 14.25 2.85 -5.22
CA GLN A 204 13.22 2.95 -4.19
C GLN A 204 12.22 1.79 -4.27
N ARG A 205 11.80 1.41 -5.48
CA ARG A 205 10.92 0.26 -5.70
C ARG A 205 11.50 -1.07 -5.22
N ASN A 206 12.83 -1.22 -5.28
CA ASN A 206 13.54 -2.40 -4.80
C ASN A 206 13.66 -2.44 -3.26
N LEU A 207 13.47 -1.30 -2.60
CA LEU A 207 13.43 -1.21 -1.13
C LEU A 207 12.04 -1.46 -0.55
N TRP A 208 11.02 -1.74 -1.35
CA TRP A 208 9.71 -2.11 -0.84
C TRP A 208 9.65 -3.59 -0.45
N HIS A 209 8.71 -3.96 0.42
CA HIS A 209 8.54 -5.36 0.85
C HIS A 209 7.85 -6.20 -0.25
N ASN A 210 8.62 -6.54 -1.29
CA ASN A 210 8.14 -7.04 -2.58
C ASN A 210 7.98 -8.56 -2.61
N HIS A 211 6.78 -9.02 -2.99
CA HIS A 211 6.45 -10.44 -3.16
C HIS A 211 5.80 -10.69 -4.50
N THR A 212 6.02 -11.87 -5.07
CA THR A 212 5.20 -12.31 -6.20
C THR A 212 3.84 -12.75 -5.67
N LEU A 213 2.77 -12.52 -6.45
CA LEU A 213 1.42 -12.89 -5.99
C LEU A 213 1.30 -14.41 -5.76
N ASP A 214 1.98 -15.21 -6.56
CA ASP A 214 2.02 -16.66 -6.37
C ASP A 214 2.65 -17.06 -5.04
N ASP A 215 3.70 -16.37 -4.60
CA ASP A 215 4.36 -16.68 -3.31
C ASP A 215 3.46 -16.31 -2.13
N VAL A 216 2.71 -15.21 -2.24
CA VAL A 216 1.71 -14.82 -1.23
C VAL A 216 0.57 -15.83 -1.17
N LEU A 217 -0.01 -16.19 -2.32
CA LEU A 217 -1.19 -17.05 -2.39
C LEU A 217 -0.88 -18.53 -2.07
N ASN A 218 0.31 -19.02 -2.43
CA ASN A 218 0.71 -20.42 -2.21
C ASN A 218 1.54 -20.63 -0.93
N GLY A 219 2.24 -19.60 -0.45
CA GLY A 219 3.17 -19.69 0.69
C GLY A 219 2.56 -19.34 2.05
N ALA A 220 1.33 -18.82 2.07
CA ALA A 220 0.71 -18.33 3.29
C ALA A 220 -0.03 -19.42 4.08
N GLU A 221 -0.01 -19.29 5.42
CA GLU A 221 -0.91 -20.06 6.27
C GLU A 221 -2.37 -19.68 5.92
N GLN A 222 -3.22 -20.68 5.70
CA GLN A 222 -4.64 -20.45 5.45
C GLN A 222 -5.28 -19.77 6.66
N ASP A 223 -6.19 -18.83 6.42
CA ASP A 223 -6.99 -18.25 7.49
C ASP A 223 -8.02 -19.28 8.00
N THR A 224 -7.70 -19.91 9.13
CA THR A 224 -8.55 -20.92 9.77
C THR A 224 -9.40 -20.36 10.91
N ASP A 225 -9.48 -19.03 11.09
CA ASP A 225 -10.25 -18.46 12.20
C ASP A 225 -11.76 -18.67 12.00
N ASP A 226 -12.35 -19.53 12.84
CA ASP A 226 -13.75 -19.93 12.76
C ASP A 226 -14.73 -18.80 13.11
N SER A 227 -14.29 -17.76 13.82
CA SER A 227 -15.18 -16.67 14.28
C SER A 227 -15.87 -15.93 13.12
N TRP A 228 -15.16 -15.74 12.01
CA TRP A 228 -15.71 -15.18 10.77
C TRP A 228 -15.78 -16.18 9.62
N ASN A 229 -15.17 -17.37 9.72
CA ASN A 229 -15.27 -18.43 8.71
C ASN A 229 -16.35 -19.48 8.98
N ASN A 230 -17.20 -19.28 9.99
CA ASN A 230 -18.36 -20.15 10.22
C ASN A 230 -19.16 -20.34 8.91
N PRO A 231 -19.39 -21.59 8.46
CA PRO A 231 -20.06 -21.85 7.19
C PRO A 231 -21.43 -21.18 7.14
N LYS A 232 -21.65 -20.32 6.14
CA LYS A 232 -22.98 -19.85 5.76
C LYS A 232 -23.35 -20.55 4.46
N ASP A 233 -24.48 -21.27 4.46
CA ASP A 233 -24.95 -22.05 3.31
C ASP A 233 -23.92 -23.05 2.75
N GLY A 234 -23.12 -23.67 3.64
CA GLY A 234 -22.09 -24.65 3.27
C GLY A 234 -20.81 -24.05 2.68
N LYS A 235 -20.67 -22.71 2.63
CA LYS A 235 -19.47 -22.00 2.16
C LYS A 235 -18.84 -21.20 3.30
N LYS A 236 -17.50 -21.19 3.36
CA LYS A 236 -16.74 -20.30 4.25
C LYS A 236 -16.62 -18.93 3.58
N PRO A 237 -17.24 -17.85 4.11
CA PRO A 237 -17.27 -16.56 3.43
C PRO A 237 -15.88 -15.93 3.19
N TYR A 238 -14.87 -16.32 3.97
CA TYR A 238 -13.48 -15.87 3.82
C TYR A 238 -12.47 -17.01 3.63
N GLY A 239 -12.93 -18.21 3.27
CA GLY A 239 -12.08 -19.40 3.19
C GLY A 239 -10.96 -19.34 2.14
N ASP A 240 -11.07 -18.44 1.17
CA ASP A 240 -10.09 -18.26 0.09
C ASP A 240 -9.02 -17.20 0.42
N TYR A 241 -9.14 -16.53 1.57
CA TYR A 241 -8.12 -15.59 2.03
C TYR A 241 -6.97 -16.32 2.71
N VAL A 242 -5.76 -15.82 2.46
CA VAL A 242 -4.55 -16.30 3.10
C VAL A 242 -3.90 -15.18 3.91
N ILE A 243 -3.24 -15.54 5.01
CA ILE A 243 -2.54 -14.56 5.85
C ILE A 243 -1.30 -14.09 5.10
N TRP A 244 -1.28 -12.84 4.67
CA TRP A 244 -0.11 -12.29 3.98
C TRP A 244 0.95 -11.84 4.99
N ARG A 245 0.58 -10.96 5.93
CA ARG A 245 1.54 -10.46 6.94
C ARG A 245 0.87 -9.77 8.13
N TYR A 246 1.67 -9.53 9.15
CA TYR A 246 1.32 -8.67 10.29
C TYR A 246 1.90 -7.26 10.13
N ALA A 247 1.29 -6.31 10.82
CA ALA A 247 1.73 -4.92 10.90
C ALA A 247 1.45 -4.35 12.29
N VAL A 248 2.26 -3.41 12.76
CA VAL A 248 1.89 -2.60 13.93
C VAL A 248 0.94 -1.49 13.51
N GLU A 249 0.33 -0.85 14.51
CA GLU A 249 -0.50 0.32 14.28
C GLU A 249 0.28 1.42 13.52
N ASN A 250 -0.42 2.09 12.63
CA ASN A 250 0.04 3.24 11.87
C ASN A 250 -1.19 4.13 11.67
N THR A 251 -1.54 4.92 12.68
CA THR A 251 -2.71 5.82 12.62
C THR A 251 -2.29 7.25 12.36
N ILE A 252 -3.20 8.01 11.75
CA ILE A 252 -2.97 9.42 11.40
C ILE A 252 -3.76 10.30 12.38
N PRO A 253 -3.17 11.41 12.89
CA PRO A 253 -3.87 12.35 13.75
C PRO A 253 -5.13 12.94 13.11
N ALA A 254 -6.00 13.54 13.91
CA ALA A 254 -7.40 13.78 13.54
C ALA A 254 -7.67 14.72 12.36
N VAL A 255 -6.71 15.54 11.96
CA VAL A 255 -6.87 16.41 10.80
C VAL A 255 -6.81 15.56 9.54
N GLU A 256 -7.92 15.50 8.82
CA GLU A 256 -8.11 14.63 7.64
C GLU A 256 -7.03 14.85 6.57
N ASP A 257 -6.59 16.10 6.36
CA ASP A 257 -5.55 16.49 5.40
C ASP A 257 -4.17 15.86 5.70
N TYR A 258 -3.96 15.31 6.89
CA TYR A 258 -2.72 14.61 7.22
C TYR A 258 -2.67 13.18 6.66
N GLN A 259 -3.79 12.61 6.20
CA GLN A 259 -3.83 11.29 5.57
C GLN A 259 -3.27 11.36 4.14
N ARG A 260 -1.97 11.07 4.03
CA ARG A 260 -1.17 11.28 2.83
C ARG A 260 -0.21 10.11 2.55
N ASN A 261 0.06 9.92 1.27
CA ASN A 261 0.84 8.82 0.71
C ASN A 261 2.23 8.63 1.36
N GLY A 262 2.82 9.72 1.88
CA GLY A 262 4.16 9.69 2.49
C GLY A 262 4.26 8.84 3.77
N ILE A 263 3.15 8.66 4.49
CA ILE A 263 3.16 8.10 5.86
C ILE A 263 2.13 6.98 6.08
N SER A 264 1.04 6.95 5.32
CA SER A 264 0.00 5.92 5.43
C SER A 264 0.52 4.56 4.98
N THR A 265 0.17 3.49 5.69
CA THR A 265 0.51 2.11 5.26
C THR A 265 -0.26 1.79 3.98
N GLY A 266 0.45 1.30 2.96
CA GLY A 266 -0.13 0.99 1.66
C GLY A 266 0.31 -0.35 1.08
N VAL A 267 -0.45 -0.81 0.10
CA VAL A 267 -0.11 -1.95 -0.77
C VAL A 267 0.07 -1.43 -2.19
N VAL A 268 1.24 -1.70 -2.77
CA VAL A 268 1.56 -1.36 -4.14
C VAL A 268 1.52 -2.61 -5.00
N PHE A 269 0.71 -2.63 -6.06
CA PHE A 269 0.65 -3.73 -7.00
C PHE A 269 1.41 -3.39 -8.28
N LYS A 270 2.24 -4.32 -8.77
CA LYS A 270 2.88 -4.23 -10.09
C LYS A 270 2.03 -5.00 -11.09
N GLY A 271 1.48 -4.30 -12.08
CA GLY A 271 0.73 -4.89 -13.18
C GLY A 271 1.60 -5.10 -14.42
N LYS A 272 1.32 -6.17 -15.18
CA LYS A 272 1.88 -6.45 -16.50
C LYS A 272 0.76 -6.35 -17.55
N LEU A 273 1.02 -5.62 -18.64
CA LEU A 273 0.12 -5.58 -19.79
C LEU A 273 0.17 -6.90 -20.57
N LEU A 274 -1.00 -7.43 -20.91
CA LEU A 274 -1.17 -8.65 -21.71
C LEU A 274 -2.16 -8.40 -22.86
N SER A 275 -1.97 -9.15 -23.95
CA SER A 275 -2.97 -9.21 -25.02
C SER A 275 -4.21 -9.97 -24.52
N GLY A 276 -5.39 -9.46 -24.88
CA GLY A 276 -6.63 -10.21 -24.85
C GLY A 276 -6.78 -11.13 -26.08
N SER A 277 -7.93 -11.80 -26.19
CA SER A 277 -8.23 -12.73 -27.29
C SER A 277 -8.30 -12.06 -28.66
N ASN A 278 -8.70 -10.78 -28.71
CA ASN A 278 -8.95 -10.04 -29.95
C ASN A 278 -7.92 -8.94 -30.25
N THR A 279 -6.85 -8.82 -29.46
CA THR A 279 -5.81 -7.79 -29.67
C THR A 279 -5.20 -7.88 -31.06
N ALA A 280 -4.80 -9.08 -31.50
CA ALA A 280 -4.13 -9.26 -32.79
C ALA A 280 -5.00 -8.86 -33.98
N THR A 281 -6.31 -9.08 -33.89
CA THR A 281 -7.25 -8.77 -34.96
C THR A 281 -7.67 -7.30 -34.96
N LYS A 282 -7.98 -6.73 -33.79
CA LYS A 282 -8.48 -5.35 -33.68
C LYS A 282 -7.36 -4.30 -33.64
N HIS A 283 -6.25 -4.64 -32.99
CA HIS A 283 -5.11 -3.74 -32.78
C HIS A 283 -3.78 -4.48 -33.02
N PRO A 284 -3.46 -4.82 -34.27
CA PRO A 284 -2.26 -5.61 -34.60
C PRO A 284 -0.95 -4.95 -34.14
N LYS A 285 -0.84 -3.62 -34.19
CA LYS A 285 0.32 -2.87 -33.69
C LYS A 285 0.48 -2.98 -32.18
N LEU A 286 -0.63 -2.88 -31.43
CA LEU A 286 -0.61 -3.09 -29.98
C LEU A 286 -0.22 -4.51 -29.64
N ASN A 287 -0.72 -5.50 -30.39
CA ASN A 287 -0.33 -6.89 -30.19
C ASN A 287 1.18 -7.12 -30.43
N THR A 288 1.78 -6.54 -31.47
CA THR A 288 3.23 -6.68 -31.70
C THR A 288 4.04 -5.91 -30.67
N ALA A 289 3.57 -4.76 -30.20
CA ALA A 289 4.18 -4.01 -29.09
C ALA A 289 4.18 -4.83 -27.79
N ILE A 290 3.02 -5.34 -27.36
CA ILE A 290 2.90 -6.16 -26.13
C ILE A 290 3.81 -7.40 -26.20
N ASN A 291 3.91 -8.03 -27.36
CA ASN A 291 4.71 -9.25 -27.54
C ASN A 291 6.21 -8.99 -27.82
N GLY A 292 6.62 -7.72 -27.99
CA GLY A 292 8.01 -7.35 -28.27
C GLY A 292 8.50 -7.73 -29.66
N THR A 293 7.58 -7.82 -30.62
CA THR A 293 7.82 -8.14 -32.05
C THR A 293 7.55 -6.94 -32.96
N TYR A 294 7.46 -5.75 -32.38
CA TYR A 294 7.16 -4.52 -33.11
C TYR A 294 8.28 -4.16 -34.09
N THR A 295 7.89 -3.76 -35.30
CA THR A 295 8.81 -3.29 -36.34
C THR A 295 8.68 -1.79 -36.47
N VAL A 296 9.80 -1.07 -36.32
CA VAL A 296 9.82 0.39 -36.48
C VAL A 296 9.41 0.77 -37.91
N PRO A 297 8.51 1.77 -38.08
CA PRO A 297 8.17 2.27 -39.41
C PRO A 297 9.40 2.79 -40.14
N MET A 298 9.43 2.60 -41.46
CA MET A 298 10.44 3.18 -42.35
C MET A 298 9.83 4.27 -43.21
N LYS A 299 10.59 5.35 -43.47
CA LYS A 299 10.24 6.39 -44.42
C LYS A 299 11.47 6.76 -45.23
N ASP A 300 11.34 6.73 -46.56
CA ASP A 300 12.44 7.02 -47.50
C ASP A 300 13.72 6.21 -47.22
N GLY A 301 13.55 4.93 -46.86
CA GLY A 301 14.65 4.00 -46.55
C GLY A 301 15.33 4.23 -45.19
N LYS A 302 14.82 5.15 -44.36
CA LYS A 302 15.34 5.44 -43.02
C LYS A 302 14.32 5.09 -41.93
N VAL A 303 14.81 4.77 -40.73
CA VAL A 303 13.96 4.56 -39.56
C VAL A 303 13.14 5.81 -39.27
N ASN A 304 11.84 5.65 -39.08
CA ASN A 304 10.87 6.72 -38.87
C ASN A 304 10.19 6.58 -37.51
N GLY A 305 10.96 6.30 -36.47
CA GLY A 305 10.47 6.18 -35.11
C GLY A 305 11.56 5.77 -34.13
N TYR A 306 11.16 5.63 -32.87
CA TYR A 306 12.01 5.18 -31.77
C TYR A 306 11.55 3.81 -31.28
N VAL A 307 12.50 2.89 -31.18
CA VAL A 307 12.34 1.57 -30.55
C VAL A 307 13.58 1.26 -29.73
N TYR A 308 13.44 0.38 -28.76
CA TYR A 308 14.55 -0.07 -27.91
C TYR A 308 14.39 -1.55 -27.59
N THR A 309 15.51 -2.18 -27.20
CA THR A 309 15.57 -3.61 -26.96
C THR A 309 15.54 -3.93 -25.47
N VAL A 310 14.71 -4.89 -25.07
CA VAL A 310 14.68 -5.47 -23.72
C VAL A 310 14.61 -6.98 -23.84
N ASP A 311 15.54 -7.70 -23.21
CA ASP A 311 15.66 -9.17 -23.28
C ASP A 311 15.61 -9.72 -24.72
N GLY A 312 16.32 -9.06 -25.66
CA GLY A 312 16.38 -9.46 -27.06
C GLY A 312 15.11 -9.17 -27.89
N LYS A 313 14.09 -8.54 -27.30
CA LYS A 313 12.84 -8.15 -27.97
C LYS A 313 12.79 -6.65 -28.24
N THR A 314 12.09 -6.24 -29.30
CA THR A 314 12.01 -4.84 -29.73
C THR A 314 10.68 -4.23 -29.32
N TYR A 315 10.72 -3.11 -28.60
CA TYR A 315 9.55 -2.43 -28.06
C TYR A 315 9.49 -0.97 -28.54
N PRO A 316 8.31 -0.46 -28.91
CA PRO A 316 8.04 0.97 -28.99
C PRO A 316 7.72 1.52 -27.61
N ILE A 317 7.57 2.85 -27.51
CA ILE A 317 6.87 3.47 -26.38
C ILE A 317 5.36 3.38 -26.65
N ILE A 318 4.59 2.99 -25.65
CA ILE A 318 3.12 3.09 -25.67
C ILE A 318 2.73 4.41 -24.99
N TYR A 319 1.82 5.15 -25.60
CA TYR A 319 1.32 6.43 -25.11
C TYR A 319 -0.14 6.30 -24.69
N GLU A 320 -0.50 6.84 -23.54
CA GLU A 320 -1.90 7.11 -23.20
C GLU A 320 -2.15 8.62 -23.25
N PHE A 321 -3.25 9.02 -23.87
CA PHE A 321 -3.74 10.39 -23.85
C PHE A 321 -5.27 10.37 -23.82
N GLN A 322 -5.88 11.05 -22.83
CA GLN A 322 -7.34 11.08 -22.65
C GLN A 322 -8.00 9.68 -22.68
N SER A 323 -7.38 8.71 -22.01
CA SER A 323 -7.82 7.31 -21.95
C SER A 323 -7.80 6.55 -23.29
N GLN A 324 -7.09 7.05 -24.30
CA GLN A 324 -6.80 6.34 -25.55
C GLN A 324 -5.34 5.92 -25.59
N ILE A 325 -5.08 4.73 -26.13
CA ILE A 325 -3.74 4.15 -26.22
C ILE A 325 -3.24 4.24 -27.66
N TYR A 326 -1.98 4.61 -27.81
CA TYR A 326 -1.27 4.73 -29.08
C TYR A 326 0.08 4.01 -29.02
N VAL A 327 0.44 3.32 -30.09
CA VAL A 327 1.66 2.52 -30.24
C VAL A 327 2.61 3.26 -31.16
N GLY A 328 3.66 3.85 -30.59
CA GLY A 328 4.63 4.64 -31.36
C GLY A 328 4.12 6.02 -31.76
N TRP A 329 5.01 7.01 -31.72
CA TRP A 329 4.62 8.41 -31.94
C TRP A 329 4.27 8.70 -33.40
N ASN A 330 5.20 8.40 -34.33
CA ASN A 330 4.96 8.59 -35.76
C ASN A 330 3.97 7.57 -36.34
N ASP A 331 3.78 6.42 -35.69
CA ASP A 331 2.99 5.31 -36.23
C ASP A 331 1.50 5.39 -35.88
N GLU A 332 1.16 5.94 -34.71
CA GLU A 332 -0.24 6.13 -34.30
C GLU A 332 -0.54 7.53 -33.75
N VAL A 333 0.27 8.10 -32.85
CA VAL A 333 -0.03 9.43 -32.25
C VAL A 333 -0.18 10.51 -33.32
N MET A 334 0.81 10.64 -34.21
CA MET A 334 0.81 11.66 -35.25
C MET A 334 -0.17 11.37 -36.39
N VAL A 335 -0.48 10.11 -36.65
CA VAL A 335 -1.50 9.70 -37.63
C VAL A 335 -2.87 10.18 -37.14
N HIS A 336 -3.24 9.83 -35.91
CA HIS A 336 -4.52 10.25 -35.34
C HIS A 336 -4.58 11.75 -35.05
N ALA A 337 -3.48 12.38 -34.63
CA ALA A 337 -3.42 13.83 -34.48
C ALA A 337 -3.74 14.54 -35.81
N ALA A 338 -3.19 14.06 -36.94
CA ALA A 338 -3.47 14.61 -38.25
C ALA A 338 -4.92 14.36 -38.70
N GLU A 339 -5.46 13.16 -38.44
CA GLU A 339 -6.86 12.82 -38.72
C GLU A 339 -7.85 13.70 -37.96
N TYR A 340 -7.60 13.96 -36.67
CA TYR A 340 -8.45 14.82 -35.84
C TYR A 340 -8.28 16.30 -36.17
N GLY A 341 -7.12 16.70 -36.69
CA GLY A 341 -6.85 18.03 -37.22
C GLY A 341 -6.68 19.14 -36.17
N PRO A 342 -6.35 20.37 -36.62
CA PRO A 342 -6.12 21.52 -35.76
C PRO A 342 -7.30 21.85 -34.83
N GLY A 343 -7.00 22.13 -33.57
CA GLY A 343 -8.00 22.44 -32.54
C GLY A 343 -8.47 21.21 -31.75
N SER A 344 -8.21 19.98 -32.21
CA SER A 344 -8.41 18.79 -31.38
C SER A 344 -7.41 18.73 -30.22
N PRO A 345 -7.77 18.14 -29.06
CA PRO A 345 -6.85 18.02 -27.93
C PRO A 345 -5.55 17.28 -28.28
N LEU A 346 -5.64 16.15 -29.00
CA LEU A 346 -4.47 15.35 -29.39
C LEU A 346 -3.55 16.12 -30.35
N HIS A 347 -4.11 16.77 -31.39
CA HIS A 347 -3.31 17.57 -32.32
C HIS A 347 -2.63 18.72 -31.61
N THR A 348 -3.36 19.41 -30.71
CA THR A 348 -2.81 20.53 -29.94
C THR A 348 -1.65 20.08 -29.06
N ALA A 349 -1.85 19.02 -28.27
CA ALA A 349 -0.82 18.47 -27.39
C ALA A 349 0.43 17.99 -28.16
N ALA A 350 0.25 17.39 -29.35
CA ALA A 350 1.37 16.87 -30.12
C ALA A 350 2.13 17.94 -30.92
N THR A 351 1.45 18.96 -31.45
CA THR A 351 2.01 19.81 -32.54
C THR A 351 2.18 21.28 -32.18
N VAL A 352 1.49 21.78 -31.16
CA VAL A 352 1.59 23.19 -30.79
C VAL A 352 2.78 23.39 -29.85
N ALA A 353 3.68 24.30 -30.21
CA ALA A 353 4.83 24.63 -29.40
C ALA A 353 4.42 25.54 -28.21
N PRO A 354 4.93 25.31 -27.00
CA PRO A 354 4.82 26.27 -25.91
C PRO A 354 5.64 27.52 -26.22
N ALA A 355 5.31 28.65 -25.57
CA ALA A 355 6.02 29.91 -25.76
C ALA A 355 7.54 29.75 -25.55
N GLY A 356 8.33 30.05 -26.58
CA GLY A 356 9.80 29.95 -26.54
C GLY A 356 10.36 28.53 -26.57
N GLY A 357 9.53 27.51 -26.77
CA GLY A 357 9.93 26.09 -26.80
C GLY A 357 9.65 25.40 -28.13
N LYS A 358 9.88 24.09 -28.15
CA LYS A 358 9.56 23.19 -29.27
C LYS A 358 8.27 22.44 -28.97
N SER A 359 7.47 22.16 -30.00
CA SER A 359 6.36 21.21 -29.89
C SER A 359 6.87 19.81 -29.55
N VAL A 360 5.99 18.97 -29.02
CA VAL A 360 6.32 17.58 -28.68
C VAL A 360 6.75 16.80 -29.93
N ASN A 361 6.09 17.04 -31.06
CA ASN A 361 6.47 16.43 -32.33
C ASN A 361 7.86 16.88 -32.81
N GLU A 362 8.22 18.16 -32.68
CA GLU A 362 9.58 18.62 -33.01
C GLU A 362 10.65 17.96 -32.12
N LEU A 363 10.35 17.79 -30.83
CA LEU A 363 11.23 17.05 -29.91
C LEU A 363 11.35 15.57 -30.34
N TYR A 364 10.26 14.94 -30.75
CA TYR A 364 10.28 13.56 -31.25
C TYR A 364 11.08 13.44 -32.56
N GLN A 365 10.93 14.37 -33.51
CA GLN A 365 11.72 14.32 -34.74
C GLN A 365 13.22 14.51 -34.47
N ALA A 366 13.59 15.28 -33.45
CA ALA A 366 14.99 15.36 -32.99
C ALA A 366 15.50 14.02 -32.44
N LEU A 367 14.65 13.27 -31.71
CA LEU A 367 14.97 11.91 -31.28
C LEU A 367 15.15 10.96 -32.47
N VAL A 368 14.24 10.98 -33.45
CA VAL A 368 14.37 10.15 -34.67
C VAL A 368 15.65 10.49 -35.44
N ALA A 369 16.01 11.76 -35.57
CA ALA A 369 17.27 12.17 -36.19
C ALA A 369 18.49 11.61 -35.43
N ALA A 370 18.50 11.70 -34.09
CA ALA A 370 19.58 11.15 -33.28
C ALA A 370 19.72 9.63 -33.43
N VAL A 371 18.60 8.89 -33.52
CA VAL A 371 18.59 7.44 -33.81
C VAL A 371 19.19 7.16 -35.20
N GLN A 372 18.82 7.93 -36.22
CA GLN A 372 19.35 7.78 -37.58
C GLN A 372 20.86 8.07 -37.65
N GLU A 373 21.37 8.98 -36.82
CA GLU A 373 22.79 9.29 -36.68
C GLU A 373 23.57 8.20 -35.93
N ASN A 374 22.88 7.25 -35.28
CA ASN A 374 23.46 6.22 -34.42
C ASN A 374 24.38 6.80 -33.32
N ASP A 375 24.04 7.99 -32.81
CA ASP A 375 24.73 8.68 -31.73
C ASP A 375 23.96 8.49 -30.41
N LYS A 376 24.48 7.62 -29.54
CA LYS A 376 23.80 7.25 -28.30
C LYS A 376 23.68 8.38 -27.28
N ALA A 377 24.66 9.28 -27.22
CA ALA A 377 24.59 10.42 -26.30
C ALA A 377 23.53 11.43 -26.75
N LYS A 378 23.43 11.68 -28.06
CA LYS A 378 22.34 12.50 -28.62
C LYS A 378 20.98 11.83 -28.47
N GLU A 379 20.89 10.52 -28.68
CA GLU A 379 19.65 9.75 -28.53
C GLU A 379 19.12 9.85 -27.09
N GLU A 380 19.98 9.68 -26.08
CA GLU A 380 19.59 9.77 -24.68
C GLU A 380 19.11 11.18 -24.30
N ALA A 381 19.84 12.22 -24.71
CA ALA A 381 19.45 13.61 -24.46
C ALA A 381 18.14 13.99 -25.17
N ALA A 382 17.98 13.57 -26.42
CA ALA A 382 16.75 13.81 -27.19
C ALA A 382 15.56 13.03 -26.62
N LEU A 383 15.77 11.80 -26.15
CA LEU A 383 14.73 11.01 -25.49
C LEU A 383 14.30 11.64 -24.16
N ALA A 384 15.24 12.13 -23.35
CA ALA A 384 14.91 12.85 -22.13
C ALA A 384 14.08 14.12 -22.40
N ALA A 385 14.49 14.92 -23.39
CA ALA A 385 13.76 16.13 -23.79
C ALA A 385 12.36 15.81 -24.34
N PHE A 386 12.23 14.80 -25.20
CA PHE A 386 10.95 14.36 -25.74
C PHE A 386 10.01 13.87 -24.62
N ARG A 387 10.47 13.01 -23.72
CA ARG A 387 9.64 12.51 -22.62
C ARG A 387 9.14 13.64 -21.74
N ALA A 388 10.02 14.56 -21.34
CA ALA A 388 9.63 15.72 -20.55
C ALA A 388 8.56 16.58 -21.26
N GLY A 389 8.74 16.84 -22.56
CA GLY A 389 7.76 17.58 -23.37
C GLY A 389 6.42 16.85 -23.53
N ALA A 390 6.45 15.54 -23.78
CA ALA A 390 5.24 14.72 -23.92
C ALA A 390 4.46 14.61 -22.61
N THR A 391 5.14 14.36 -21.49
CA THR A 391 4.52 14.35 -20.16
C THR A 391 3.90 15.70 -19.83
N ALA A 392 4.61 16.81 -20.08
CA ALA A 392 4.07 18.16 -19.86
C ALA A 392 2.85 18.49 -20.73
N ALA A 393 2.73 17.84 -21.89
CA ALA A 393 1.56 17.93 -22.78
C ALA A 393 0.41 16.98 -22.39
N GLY A 394 0.55 16.21 -21.30
CA GLY A 394 -0.49 15.33 -20.76
C GLY A 394 -0.47 13.90 -21.29
N PHE A 395 0.60 13.47 -21.98
CA PHE A 395 0.77 12.07 -22.36
C PHE A 395 1.36 11.27 -21.19
N THR A 396 0.84 10.07 -20.96
CA THR A 396 1.49 9.06 -20.11
C THR A 396 2.32 8.12 -20.99
N LEU A 397 3.59 7.89 -20.66
CA LEU A 397 4.50 7.09 -21.49
C LEU A 397 4.87 5.77 -20.80
N TYR A 398 4.42 4.66 -21.38
CA TYR A 398 4.74 3.33 -20.92
C TYR A 398 5.94 2.77 -21.69
N GLN A 399 7.00 2.48 -20.95
CA GLN A 399 8.20 1.83 -21.46
C GLN A 399 8.30 0.42 -20.85
N ALA A 400 8.34 -0.59 -21.71
CA ALA A 400 8.69 -1.96 -21.37
C ALA A 400 10.00 -2.05 -20.59
N SER A 401 10.06 -3.01 -19.67
CA SER A 401 11.25 -3.38 -18.90
C SER A 401 11.31 -4.89 -18.75
N SER A 402 12.39 -5.40 -18.16
CA SER A 402 12.48 -6.80 -17.75
C SER A 402 11.90 -7.00 -16.36
N ASP A 403 11.49 -8.23 -16.09
CA ASP A 403 11.19 -8.75 -14.75
C ASP A 403 11.78 -10.17 -14.70
N ASP A 404 12.43 -10.49 -13.59
CA ASP A 404 13.18 -11.73 -13.36
C ASP A 404 12.31 -13.00 -13.44
N LYS A 405 11.05 -12.92 -12.99
CA LYS A 405 10.10 -14.05 -13.03
C LYS A 405 9.11 -13.93 -14.19
N PHE A 406 8.78 -12.70 -14.58
CA PHE A 406 7.69 -12.44 -15.53
C PHE A 406 8.16 -12.03 -16.94
N ASN A 407 9.46 -12.10 -17.24
CA ASN A 407 10.07 -11.73 -18.53
C ASN A 407 9.84 -10.25 -18.91
N SER A 408 10.38 -9.82 -20.06
CA SER A 408 10.11 -8.48 -20.58
C SER A 408 8.64 -8.23 -20.95
N GLY A 409 8.23 -6.97 -20.78
CA GLY A 409 6.91 -6.45 -21.13
C GLY A 409 6.66 -5.06 -20.54
N TYR A 410 5.46 -4.51 -20.74
CA TYR A 410 5.06 -3.24 -20.13
C TYR A 410 4.56 -3.47 -18.71
N PHE A 411 5.20 -2.77 -17.76
CA PHE A 411 4.84 -2.82 -16.34
C PHE A 411 4.48 -1.43 -15.81
N PHE A 412 3.53 -1.40 -14.88
CA PHE A 412 3.02 -0.19 -14.22
C PHE A 412 2.55 -0.51 -12.80
N TYR A 413 2.28 0.52 -12.01
CA TYR A 413 2.00 0.42 -10.59
C TYR A 413 0.62 0.94 -10.21
N TYR A 414 0.00 0.27 -9.26
CA TYR A 414 -1.25 0.64 -8.63
C TYR A 414 -1.03 0.83 -7.14
N TYR A 415 -1.54 1.93 -6.58
CA TYR A 415 -1.38 2.27 -5.18
C TYR A 415 -2.72 2.10 -4.46
N TYR A 416 -2.71 1.35 -3.36
CA TYR A 416 -3.84 1.19 -2.45
C TYR A 416 -3.39 1.57 -1.05
N TRP A 417 -4.12 2.46 -0.39
CA TRP A 417 -3.90 2.86 0.99
C TRP A 417 -4.85 2.10 1.90
N ASN A 418 -4.36 1.61 3.04
CA ASN A 418 -5.16 0.73 3.86
C ASN A 418 -6.33 1.47 4.51
N ARG A 419 -7.56 1.16 4.07
CA ARG A 419 -8.78 1.70 4.67
C ARG A 419 -9.10 1.03 6.00
N HIS A 420 -9.51 1.83 6.97
CA HIS A 420 -9.96 1.42 8.30
C HIS A 420 -11.40 1.86 8.57
N ASN A 421 -11.64 3.17 8.76
CA ASN A 421 -12.98 3.73 8.97
C ASN A 421 -13.53 4.36 7.68
N ASP A 422 -13.79 3.53 6.67
CA ASP A 422 -14.35 3.94 5.39
C ASP A 422 -15.70 4.67 5.58
N ASN A 423 -15.78 5.91 5.08
CA ASN A 423 -16.98 6.74 5.15
C ASN A 423 -17.98 6.42 4.00
N GLY A 424 -17.58 5.60 3.03
CA GLY A 424 -18.35 5.22 1.86
C GLY A 424 -18.55 6.36 0.84
N MET A 425 -17.80 7.45 0.96
CA MET A 425 -17.88 8.66 0.13
C MET A 425 -16.61 8.81 -0.72
N PRO A 426 -16.63 8.35 -1.98
CA PRO A 426 -15.48 8.50 -2.87
C PRO A 426 -15.03 9.96 -3.01
N ALA A 427 -13.72 10.17 -3.11
CA ALA A 427 -13.07 11.47 -3.23
C ALA A 427 -13.22 12.42 -2.03
N THR A 428 -13.81 11.97 -0.92
CA THR A 428 -13.94 12.76 0.31
C THR A 428 -13.25 12.04 1.45
N MET A 429 -12.13 12.60 1.92
CA MET A 429 -11.39 12.04 3.05
C MET A 429 -12.24 12.06 4.33
N GLY A 430 -12.35 10.93 5.01
CA GLY A 430 -13.02 10.80 6.30
C GLY A 430 -12.09 10.72 7.51
N PRO A 431 -12.63 10.86 8.73
CA PRO A 431 -11.87 10.69 9.97
C PRO A 431 -11.29 9.28 10.14
N MET A 432 -9.96 9.14 10.25
CA MET A 432 -9.24 7.84 10.28
C MET A 432 -9.69 6.87 9.19
N GLU A 433 -10.02 7.40 8.01
CA GLU A 433 -10.38 6.56 6.89
C GLU A 433 -9.22 5.65 6.47
N PHE A 434 -7.98 6.16 6.53
CA PHE A 434 -6.76 5.43 6.22
C PHE A 434 -5.88 5.29 7.46
N GLY A 435 -5.48 4.05 7.73
CA GLY A 435 -4.64 3.73 8.87
C GLY A 435 -4.57 2.24 9.13
N VAL A 436 -3.69 1.86 10.04
CA VAL A 436 -3.60 0.51 10.57
C VAL A 436 -3.84 0.58 12.06
N VAL A 437 -4.85 -0.15 12.54
CA VAL A 437 -5.18 -0.24 13.96
C VAL A 437 -4.90 -1.66 14.42
N ARG A 438 -4.22 -1.77 15.57
CA ARG A 438 -3.90 -3.06 16.18
C ARG A 438 -5.17 -3.87 16.45
N ASN A 439 -5.04 -5.19 16.51
CA ASN A 439 -6.15 -6.10 16.77
C ASN A 439 -7.29 -6.04 15.74
N ASN A 440 -6.98 -5.66 14.49
CA ASN A 440 -7.86 -5.78 13.34
C ASN A 440 -7.27 -6.73 12.28
N VAL A 441 -8.15 -7.33 11.48
CA VAL A 441 -7.80 -8.09 10.28
C VAL A 441 -8.33 -7.35 9.05
N TYR A 442 -7.43 -6.96 8.16
CA TYR A 442 -7.72 -6.32 6.89
C TYR A 442 -7.73 -7.38 5.79
N LYS A 443 -8.92 -7.70 5.27
CA LYS A 443 -9.09 -8.65 4.17
C LYS A 443 -9.11 -7.91 2.84
N LEU A 444 -8.05 -8.07 2.05
CA LEU A 444 -7.83 -7.35 0.80
C LEU A 444 -8.03 -8.25 -0.42
N ALA A 445 -8.80 -7.77 -1.39
CA ALA A 445 -8.91 -8.39 -2.70
C ALA A 445 -9.01 -7.31 -3.77
N VAL A 446 -8.13 -7.33 -4.78
CA VAL A 446 -8.32 -6.49 -5.96
C VAL A 446 -9.45 -7.12 -6.79
N THR A 447 -10.51 -6.37 -7.03
CA THR A 447 -11.73 -6.88 -7.71
C THR A 447 -11.89 -6.33 -9.11
N ASN A 448 -11.24 -5.21 -9.42
CA ASN A 448 -11.33 -4.59 -10.74
C ASN A 448 -10.13 -3.69 -11.04
N ILE A 449 -9.76 -3.58 -12.31
CA ILE A 449 -8.78 -2.61 -12.82
C ILE A 449 -9.45 -1.83 -13.95
N LYS A 450 -9.51 -0.51 -13.81
CA LYS A 450 -10.28 0.37 -14.71
C LYS A 450 -9.43 0.94 -15.86
N ARG A 451 -8.13 1.12 -15.64
CA ARG A 451 -7.17 1.67 -16.60
C ARG A 451 -5.75 1.22 -16.27
N LEU A 452 -4.79 1.51 -17.15
CA LEU A 452 -3.37 1.28 -16.89
C LEU A 452 -2.91 2.09 -15.66
N GLY A 453 -2.00 1.51 -14.88
CA GLY A 453 -1.44 2.13 -13.67
C GLY A 453 -0.44 3.25 -13.97
N HIS A 454 0.18 3.77 -12.91
CA HIS A 454 1.28 4.74 -13.01
C HIS A 454 2.50 4.09 -13.69
N PRO A 455 3.16 4.75 -14.66
CA PRO A 455 4.31 4.20 -15.36
C PRO A 455 5.48 3.98 -14.40
N ARG A 456 6.32 2.98 -14.70
CA ARG A 456 7.52 2.67 -13.90
C ARG A 456 8.52 3.85 -13.84
N ILE A 457 8.54 4.70 -14.87
CA ILE A 457 9.41 5.86 -14.92
C ILE A 457 8.57 7.06 -14.49
N THR A 458 8.75 7.54 -13.26
CA THR A 458 7.91 8.60 -12.68
C THR A 458 7.86 9.88 -13.53
N PRO A 459 8.94 10.36 -14.17
CA PRO A 459 8.87 11.49 -15.09
C PRO A 459 8.02 11.27 -16.36
N ASN A 460 7.60 10.04 -16.65
CA ASN A 460 6.69 9.71 -17.76
C ASN A 460 5.20 9.80 -17.36
N ASP A 461 4.94 10.14 -16.10
CA ASP A 461 3.60 10.27 -15.55
C ASP A 461 3.20 11.75 -15.50
N PRO A 462 2.12 12.18 -16.18
CA PRO A 462 1.62 13.54 -16.06
C PRO A 462 0.96 13.83 -14.71
N ASP A 463 0.69 12.79 -13.91
CA ASP A 463 0.05 12.86 -12.60
C ASP A 463 0.81 12.02 -11.56
N PRO A 464 2.09 12.34 -11.28
CA PRO A 464 2.89 11.57 -10.35
C PRO A 464 2.42 11.79 -8.91
N VAL A 465 2.49 10.74 -8.09
CA VAL A 465 2.25 10.86 -6.66
C VAL A 465 3.47 11.46 -5.94
N THR A 466 3.20 12.19 -4.86
CA THR A 466 4.19 12.82 -3.98
C THR A 466 3.89 12.44 -2.52
N PRO A 467 4.81 12.66 -1.57
CA PRO A 467 4.53 12.39 -0.15
C PRO A 467 3.34 13.16 0.40
N ASP A 468 3.04 14.34 -0.17
CA ASP A 468 1.92 15.19 0.23
C ASP A 468 0.61 14.86 -0.48
N THR A 469 0.63 13.92 -1.43
CA THR A 469 -0.59 13.50 -2.12
C THR A 469 -1.55 12.86 -1.10
N PRO A 470 -2.83 13.29 -1.05
CA PRO A 470 -3.81 12.72 -0.13
C PRO A 470 -4.12 11.26 -0.48
N ASP A 471 -4.41 10.44 0.54
CA ASP A 471 -4.71 9.02 0.35
C ASP A 471 -6.03 8.78 -0.41
N GLU A 472 -6.99 9.70 -0.29
CA GLU A 472 -8.24 9.69 -1.04
C GLU A 472 -8.12 10.60 -2.27
N LYS A 473 -8.22 10.00 -3.45
CA LYS A 473 -8.29 10.72 -4.73
C LYS A 473 -9.42 10.14 -5.58
N GLY A 474 -10.17 11.01 -6.26
CA GLY A 474 -11.28 10.58 -7.13
C GLY A 474 -10.87 9.75 -8.36
N ASP A 475 -9.58 9.67 -8.65
CA ASP A 475 -9.03 8.91 -9.77
C ASP A 475 -8.84 7.43 -9.43
N VAL A 476 -9.86 6.62 -9.75
CA VAL A 476 -9.85 5.20 -9.41
C VAL A 476 -9.19 4.37 -10.52
N TYR A 477 -7.92 4.00 -10.34
CA TYR A 477 -7.20 3.07 -11.22
C TYR A 477 -7.61 1.61 -11.02
N LEU A 478 -7.77 1.21 -9.76
CA LEU A 478 -8.18 -0.13 -9.33
C LEU A 478 -9.29 -0.05 -8.28
N THR A 479 -10.01 -1.14 -8.10
CA THR A 479 -10.97 -1.33 -7.00
C THR A 479 -10.48 -2.44 -6.10
N VAL A 480 -10.25 -2.11 -4.84
CA VAL A 480 -9.87 -3.07 -3.80
C VAL A 480 -11.04 -3.22 -2.85
N SER A 481 -11.52 -4.44 -2.70
CA SER A 481 -12.41 -4.79 -1.59
C SER A 481 -11.55 -4.86 -0.34
N CYS A 482 -11.80 -3.97 0.62
CA CYS A 482 -11.26 -4.04 1.97
C CYS A 482 -12.39 -4.39 2.93
N GLN A 483 -12.19 -5.41 3.76
CA GLN A 483 -13.07 -5.66 4.89
C GLN A 483 -12.25 -5.66 6.17
N VAL A 484 -12.66 -4.81 7.11
CA VAL A 484 -12.03 -4.69 8.41
C VAL A 484 -12.81 -5.54 9.40
N LEU A 485 -12.19 -6.60 9.88
CA LEU A 485 -12.77 -7.46 10.90
C LEU A 485 -12.11 -7.19 12.25
N PRO A 486 -12.87 -7.14 13.35
CA PRO A 486 -12.26 -7.13 14.68
C PRO A 486 -11.52 -8.46 14.86
N TRP A 487 -10.27 -8.42 15.30
CA TRP A 487 -9.56 -9.64 15.65
C TRP A 487 -9.97 -10.03 17.07
N THR A 488 -10.55 -11.22 17.21
CA THR A 488 -11.13 -11.74 18.47
C THR A 488 -10.32 -11.33 19.69
N VAL A 489 -10.93 -10.51 20.56
CA VAL A 489 -10.46 -10.21 21.91
C VAL A 489 -10.46 -11.50 22.70
N ARG A 490 -9.38 -11.76 23.42
CA ARG A 490 -9.22 -13.00 24.18
C ARG A 490 -9.37 -12.74 25.66
N VAL A 491 -9.86 -13.75 26.35
CA VAL A 491 -9.96 -13.78 27.80
C VAL A 491 -8.68 -14.39 28.37
N ASN A 492 -8.06 -13.68 29.31
CA ASN A 492 -6.95 -14.21 30.11
C ASN A 492 -7.38 -14.37 31.58
N ASN A 493 -7.11 -15.55 32.15
CA ASN A 493 -7.32 -15.86 33.55
C ASN A 493 -5.93 -16.08 34.19
N ILE A 494 -5.50 -15.17 35.07
CA ILE A 494 -4.12 -15.17 35.61
C ILE A 494 -4.14 -15.51 37.09
N GLU A 495 -3.46 -16.59 37.44
CA GLU A 495 -3.07 -16.97 38.80
C GLU A 495 -1.59 -16.61 38.98
N PHE A 496 -1.26 -15.82 40.00
CA PHE A 496 0.08 -15.29 40.26
C PHE A 496 0.80 -15.99 41.40
#